data_AF-A0A6C2C4W1-F1
#
_entry.id   AF-A0A6C2C4W1-F1
#
_cell.length_a   1.000
_cell.length_b   1.000
_cell.length_c   1.000
_cell.angle_alpha   90.00
_cell.angle_beta   90.00
_cell.angle_gamma   90.00
#
_symmetry.space_group_name_H-M   'P 1'
#
loop_
_entity.id
_entity.type
_entity.pdbx_description
1 polymer ?
#
loop_
_entity_poly.entity_id
_entity_poly.type
_entity_poly.pdbx_seq_one_letter_code
_entity_poly.pdbx_strand_id
1 'polypeptide(L)'
;MRKEHPFDFAKWDDFLTKIEGQTVRWEVGVGTQGHPQYDPQMFDLAREFEWSDYYDQNYDRTLKQYDHSELAEEQISELARTSDNFRDLRAITSVVIHGERRLEGMWAAMTEKGILRQLLRRLQALTPDDFPEQY
;
A
#
# COMPACT_ATOMS: atom_id res chain seq x y z
N MET A 1 -11.98 17.96 -18.50
CA MET A 1 -11.13 16.74 -18.47
C MET A 1 -10.49 16.68 -17.10
N ARG A 2 -10.82 15.67 -16.30
CA ARG A 2 -10.08 15.41 -15.05
C ARG A 2 -8.64 15.10 -15.47
N LYS A 3 -7.66 15.72 -14.82
CA LYS A 3 -6.26 15.34 -15.04
C LYS A 3 -6.10 13.98 -14.37
N GLU A 4 -5.74 12.96 -15.14
CA GLU A 4 -5.29 11.69 -14.58
C GLU A 4 -4.04 11.94 -13.75
N HIS A 5 -3.96 11.33 -12.57
CA HIS A 5 -2.79 11.33 -11.71
C HIS A 5 -2.17 9.94 -11.79
N PRO A 6 -1.27 9.70 -12.75
CA PRO A 6 -0.70 8.38 -12.98
C PRO A 6 0.21 7.96 -11.81
N PHE A 7 0.28 6.65 -11.58
CA PHE A 7 1.21 6.03 -10.63
C PHE A 7 2.19 5.12 -11.37
N ASP A 8 3.49 5.29 -11.14
CA ASP A 8 4.54 4.53 -11.82
C ASP A 8 4.80 3.21 -11.09
N PHE A 9 4.00 2.18 -11.41
CA PHE A 9 4.16 0.85 -10.82
C PHE A 9 5.53 0.23 -11.10
N ALA A 10 6.13 0.47 -12.26
CA ALA A 10 7.41 -0.14 -12.63
C ALA A 10 8.54 0.40 -11.75
N LYS A 11 8.62 1.72 -11.59
CA LYS A 11 9.55 2.38 -10.68
C LYS A 11 9.43 1.83 -9.26
N TRP A 12 8.20 1.72 -8.75
CA TRP A 12 7.98 1.30 -7.38
C TRP A 12 8.17 -0.20 -7.16
N ASP A 13 7.90 -1.04 -8.17
CA ASP A 13 8.26 -2.45 -8.13
C ASP A 13 9.78 -2.66 -8.05
N ASP A 14 10.55 -1.91 -8.84
CA ASP A 14 12.01 -1.97 -8.82
C ASP A 14 12.59 -1.54 -7.48
N PHE A 15 12.02 -0.51 -6.85
CA PHE A 15 12.39 -0.08 -5.50
C PHE A 15 12.05 -1.16 -4.46
N LEU A 16 10.80 -1.63 -4.44
CA LEU A 16 10.33 -2.61 -3.46
C LEU A 16 11.09 -3.94 -3.58
N THR A 17 11.46 -4.36 -4.79
CA THR A 17 12.30 -5.56 -5.01
C THR A 17 13.63 -5.49 -4.27
N LYS A 18 14.21 -4.29 -4.12
CA LYS A 18 15.51 -4.11 -3.45
C LYS A 18 15.41 -4.21 -1.95
N ILE A 19 14.29 -3.76 -1.36
CA ILE A 19 14.10 -3.69 0.09
C ILE A 19 13.27 -4.84 0.66
N GLU A 20 12.55 -5.58 -0.19
CA GLU A 20 11.78 -6.76 0.20
C GLU A 20 12.68 -7.78 0.94
N GLY A 21 12.18 -8.31 2.06
CA GLY A 21 12.93 -9.25 2.89
C GLY A 21 14.00 -8.62 3.79
N GLN A 22 14.25 -7.31 3.68
CA GLN A 22 15.20 -6.62 4.56
C GLN A 22 14.52 -6.11 5.82
N THR A 23 15.05 -6.46 6.98
CA THR A 23 14.55 -5.96 8.26
C THR A 23 14.75 -4.46 8.37
N VAL A 24 13.67 -3.72 8.63
CA VAL A 24 13.73 -2.28 8.86
C VAL A 24 14.36 -2.01 10.22
N ARG A 25 15.36 -1.13 10.24
CA ARG A 25 16.02 -0.75 11.49
C ARG A 25 15.10 0.15 12.31
N TRP A 26 14.98 -0.15 13.60
CA TRP A 26 14.29 0.72 14.56
C TRP A 26 15.34 1.54 15.32
N GLU A 27 15.20 2.86 15.31
CA GLU A 27 16.02 3.74 16.15
C GLU A 27 15.28 4.04 17.45
N VAL A 28 15.86 3.56 18.56
CA VAL A 28 15.38 3.85 19.90
C VAL A 28 16.03 5.15 20.35
N GLY A 29 15.23 6.23 20.41
CA GLY A 29 15.62 7.44 21.12
C GLY A 29 15.73 7.17 22.62
N VAL A 30 16.57 7.92 23.33
CA VAL A 30 16.68 7.78 24.80
C VAL A 30 15.32 8.11 25.42
N GLY A 31 14.58 7.08 25.84
CA GLY A 31 13.29 7.21 26.53
C GLY A 31 12.04 7.19 25.65
N THR A 32 12.14 6.94 24.34
CA THR A 32 10.98 6.80 23.44
C THR A 32 10.83 5.37 22.91
N GLN A 33 9.59 4.98 22.58
CA GLN A 33 9.37 3.83 21.68
C GLN A 33 10.13 4.11 20.37
N GLY A 34 10.85 3.13 19.86
CA GLY A 34 11.70 3.33 18.68
C GLY A 34 10.87 3.64 17.43
N HIS A 35 11.47 4.36 16.48
CA HIS A 35 10.86 4.70 15.20
C HIS A 35 11.53 3.91 14.06
N PRO A 36 10.77 3.31 13.14
CA PRO A 36 11.32 2.62 11.98
C PRO A 36 12.02 3.62 11.06
N GLN A 37 13.22 3.26 10.61
CA GLN A 37 14.02 4.04 9.69
C GLN A 37 13.79 3.55 8.28
N TYR A 38 12.92 4.25 7.55
CA TYR A 38 12.64 3.94 6.15
C TYR A 38 13.61 4.64 5.21
N ASP A 39 13.84 4.02 4.05
CA ASP A 39 14.43 4.71 2.91
C ASP A 39 13.51 5.89 2.51
N PRO A 40 14.05 7.10 2.25
CA PRO A 40 13.26 8.24 1.77
C PRO A 40 12.33 7.92 0.59
N GLN A 41 12.72 6.99 -0.28
CA GLN A 41 11.90 6.53 -1.40
C GLN A 41 10.58 5.88 -0.97
N MET A 42 10.50 5.32 0.25
CA MET A 42 9.26 4.76 0.78
C MET A 42 8.21 5.86 1.04
N PHE A 43 8.65 7.02 1.53
CA PHE A 43 7.78 8.18 1.69
C PHE A 43 7.35 8.77 0.34
N ASP A 44 8.25 8.76 -0.65
CA ASP A 44 7.92 9.17 -2.01
C ASP A 44 6.90 8.24 -2.66
N LEU A 45 7.03 6.92 -2.45
CA LEU A 45 6.05 5.92 -2.89
C LEU A 45 4.68 6.24 -2.30
N ALA A 46 4.61 6.40 -0.99
CA ALA A 46 3.35 6.68 -0.30
C ALA A 46 2.72 7.99 -0.81
N ARG A 47 3.51 9.04 -0.94
CA ARG A 47 3.05 10.35 -1.44
C ARG A 47 2.55 10.27 -2.88
N GLU A 48 3.29 9.62 -3.77
CA GLU A 48 2.89 9.45 -5.18
C GLU A 48 1.64 8.59 -5.28
N PHE A 49 1.52 7.53 -4.47
CA PHE A 49 0.32 6.70 -4.45
C PHE A 49 -0.88 7.49 -3.94
N GLU A 50 -0.77 8.17 -2.78
CA GLU A 50 -1.85 8.98 -2.19
C GLU A 50 -2.34 10.09 -3.13
N TRP A 51 -1.47 10.60 -4.02
CA TRP A 51 -1.83 11.60 -5.01
C TRP A 51 -2.38 11.02 -6.32
N SER A 52 -2.22 9.72 -6.54
CA SER A 52 -2.69 9.04 -7.75
C SER A 52 -4.18 8.72 -7.71
N ASP A 53 -4.76 8.42 -8.88
CA ASP A 53 -6.15 7.97 -8.96
C ASP A 53 -6.35 6.56 -8.31
N TYR A 54 -5.26 5.82 -8.09
CA TYR A 54 -5.27 4.53 -7.40
C TYR A 54 -5.48 4.65 -5.89
N TYR A 55 -5.37 5.84 -5.32
CA TYR A 55 -5.71 6.02 -3.92
C TYR A 55 -7.23 6.15 -3.75
N ASP A 56 -7.83 5.18 -3.05
CA ASP A 56 -9.23 5.27 -2.67
C ASP A 56 -9.38 6.23 -1.49
N GLN A 57 -9.75 7.48 -1.76
CA GLN A 57 -10.01 8.48 -0.70
C GLN A 57 -11.09 8.07 0.30
N ASN A 58 -11.92 7.07 -0.04
CA ASN A 58 -12.96 6.52 0.81
C ASN A 58 -12.65 5.07 1.24
N TYR A 59 -11.38 4.65 1.29
CA TYR A 59 -10.98 3.28 1.62
C TYR A 59 -11.69 2.75 2.89
N ASP A 60 -11.85 3.56 3.95
CA ASP A 60 -12.53 3.16 5.19
C ASP A 60 -13.99 2.74 4.94
N ARG A 61 -14.68 3.35 3.97
CA ARG A 61 -16.04 2.99 3.57
C ARG A 61 -16.04 1.79 2.64
N THR A 62 -15.12 1.75 1.67
CA THR A 62 -15.00 0.65 0.71
C THR A 62 -14.68 -0.66 1.42
N LEU A 63 -13.73 -0.67 2.35
CA LEU A 63 -13.39 -1.84 3.17
C LEU A 63 -14.61 -2.35 3.96
N LYS A 64 -15.41 -1.45 4.56
CA LYS A 64 -16.65 -1.84 5.24
C LYS A 64 -17.69 -2.45 4.31
N GLN A 65 -17.75 -2.06 3.03
CA GLN A 65 -18.66 -2.65 2.06
C GLN A 65 -18.26 -4.09 1.68
N TYR A 66 -16.98 -4.42 1.85
CA TYR A 66 -16.42 -5.75 1.61
C TYR A 66 -16.19 -6.55 2.91
N ASP A 67 -16.78 -6.11 4.03
CA ASP A 67 -16.66 -6.74 5.36
C ASP A 67 -15.21 -6.84 5.89
N HIS A 68 -14.32 -5.94 5.43
CA HIS A 68 -12.91 -5.87 5.83
C HIS A 68 -12.67 -4.79 6.90
N SER A 69 -13.47 -4.76 7.97
CA SER A 69 -13.31 -3.75 9.02
C SER A 69 -12.04 -3.92 9.84
N GLU A 70 -11.55 -5.15 9.95
CA GLU A 70 -10.31 -5.51 10.66
C GLU A 70 -9.58 -6.55 9.81
N LEU A 71 -8.47 -6.14 9.19
CA LEU A 71 -7.63 -7.04 8.40
C LEU A 71 -6.36 -7.34 9.17
N ALA A 72 -6.20 -8.61 9.55
CA ALA A 72 -4.91 -9.13 9.98
C ALA A 72 -3.93 -9.17 8.80
N GLU A 73 -2.64 -9.11 9.11
CA GLU A 73 -1.59 -9.13 8.10
C GLU A 73 -1.66 -10.36 7.19
N GLU A 74 -1.96 -11.55 7.74
CA GLU A 74 -2.11 -12.77 6.96
C GLU A 74 -3.25 -12.66 5.94
N GLN A 75 -4.34 -11.97 6.30
CA GLN A 75 -5.46 -11.73 5.41
C GLN A 75 -5.08 -10.76 4.29
N ILE A 76 -4.33 -9.70 4.61
CA ILE A 76 -3.79 -8.76 3.60
C ILE A 76 -2.88 -9.51 2.64
N SER A 77 -2.00 -10.37 3.15
CA SER A 77 -1.09 -11.18 2.35
C SER A 77 -1.85 -12.13 1.42
N GLU A 78 -2.93 -12.75 1.90
CA GLU A 78 -3.77 -13.63 1.09
C GLU A 78 -4.49 -12.84 -0.01
N LEU A 79 -5.13 -11.72 0.34
CA LEU A 79 -5.84 -10.85 -0.62
C LEU A 79 -4.91 -10.30 -1.69
N ALA A 80 -3.65 -9.97 -1.34
CA ALA A 80 -2.63 -9.54 -2.29
C ALA A 80 -2.31 -10.59 -3.37
N ARG A 81 -2.57 -11.88 -3.08
CA ARG A 81 -2.34 -12.99 -4.03
C ARG A 81 -3.60 -13.38 -4.78
N THR A 82 -4.73 -13.42 -4.09
CA THR A 82 -5.93 -14.10 -4.60
C THR A 82 -7.07 -13.17 -4.99
N SER A 83 -7.13 -11.93 -4.46
CA SER A 83 -8.22 -11.01 -4.79
C SER A 83 -8.29 -10.75 -6.30
N ASP A 84 -9.49 -10.79 -6.86
CA ASP A 84 -9.82 -10.47 -8.25
C ASP A 84 -10.63 -9.16 -8.35
N ASN A 85 -10.89 -8.52 -7.21
CA ASN A 85 -11.70 -7.31 -7.13
C ASN A 85 -10.81 -6.07 -7.04
N PHE A 86 -10.76 -5.32 -8.15
CA PHE A 86 -9.98 -4.08 -8.24
C PHE A 86 -10.35 -3.05 -7.16
N ARG A 87 -11.64 -2.83 -6.88
CA ARG A 87 -12.07 -1.82 -5.90
C ARG A 87 -11.67 -2.19 -4.49
N ASP A 88 -11.80 -3.47 -4.14
CA ASP A 88 -11.38 -4.00 -2.86
C ASP A 88 -9.86 -3.85 -2.68
N LEU A 89 -9.09 -4.32 -3.67
CA LEU A 89 -7.63 -4.24 -3.63
C LEU A 89 -7.11 -2.80 -3.61
N ARG A 90 -7.79 -1.87 -4.29
CA ARG A 90 -7.51 -0.43 -4.24
C ARG A 90 -7.65 0.11 -2.81
N ALA A 91 -8.73 -0.26 -2.12
CA ALA A 91 -8.98 0.15 -0.73
C ALA A 91 -7.98 -0.46 0.25
N ILE A 92 -7.67 -1.76 0.10
CA ILE A 92 -6.66 -2.46 0.92
C ILE A 92 -5.28 -1.81 0.75
N THR A 93 -4.87 -1.53 -0.49
CA THR A 93 -3.59 -0.87 -0.76
C THR A 93 -3.55 0.53 -0.15
N SER A 94 -4.65 1.27 -0.25
CA SER A 94 -4.79 2.61 0.33
C SER A 94 -4.69 2.60 1.86
N VAL A 95 -5.32 1.64 2.55
CA VAL A 95 -5.22 1.54 4.02
C VAL A 95 -3.83 1.09 4.46
N VAL A 96 -3.13 0.25 3.69
CA VAL A 96 -1.74 -0.14 4.00
C VAL A 96 -0.79 1.07 3.86
N ILE A 97 -0.91 1.82 2.76
CA ILE A 97 -0.06 2.98 2.51
C ILE A 97 -0.34 4.09 3.52
N HIS A 98 -1.61 4.39 3.80
CA HIS A 98 -1.98 5.37 4.79
C HIS A 98 -1.72 4.90 6.24
N GLY A 99 -1.75 3.58 6.45
CA GLY A 99 -1.76 2.92 7.75
C GLY A 99 -0.55 3.22 8.62
N GLU A 100 0.61 3.53 8.03
CA GLU A 100 1.82 3.92 8.79
C GLU A 100 1.57 5.10 9.72
N ARG A 101 0.70 6.04 9.34
CA ARG A 101 0.34 7.20 10.16
C ARG A 101 -0.50 6.84 11.38
N ARG A 102 -1.16 5.68 11.36
CA ARG A 102 -2.05 5.18 12.42
C ARG A 102 -1.38 4.09 13.26
N LEU A 103 -0.59 3.22 12.61
CA LEU A 103 0.18 2.14 13.21
C LEU A 103 1.60 2.19 12.67
N GLU A 104 2.50 2.74 13.47
CA GLU A 104 3.92 2.83 13.14
C GLU A 104 4.52 1.42 12.99
N GLY A 105 5.31 1.22 11.92
CA GLY A 105 5.87 -0.08 11.56
C GLY A 105 5.01 -0.92 10.61
N MET A 106 3.85 -0.40 10.16
CA MET A 106 3.02 -1.05 9.14
C MET A 106 3.81 -1.27 7.85
N TRP A 107 4.50 -0.24 7.35
CA TRP A 107 5.29 -0.36 6.13
C TRP A 107 6.42 -1.36 6.31
N ALA A 108 7.10 -1.37 7.46
CA ALA A 108 8.14 -2.35 7.77
C ALA A 108 7.62 -3.79 7.66
N ALA A 109 6.50 -4.09 8.32
CA ALA A 109 5.92 -5.43 8.28
C ALA A 109 5.50 -5.86 6.86
N MET A 110 4.88 -4.94 6.11
CA MET A 110 4.41 -5.22 4.74
C MET A 110 5.55 -5.36 3.73
N THR A 111 6.65 -4.61 3.86
CA THR A 111 7.80 -4.69 2.94
C THR A 111 8.70 -5.87 3.28
N GLU A 112 8.95 -6.15 4.57
CA GLU A 112 9.74 -7.30 5.03
C GLU A 112 9.17 -8.61 4.49
N LYS A 113 7.84 -8.73 4.43
CA LYS A 113 7.15 -9.93 3.93
C LYS A 113 6.81 -9.88 2.44
N GLY A 114 7.19 -8.82 1.73
CA GLY A 114 6.89 -8.62 0.31
C GLY A 114 5.41 -8.38 -0.02
N ILE A 115 4.57 -8.15 1.00
CA ILE A 115 3.13 -7.97 0.86
C ILE A 115 2.83 -6.68 0.08
N LEU A 116 3.51 -5.57 0.40
CA LEU A 116 3.27 -4.29 -0.28
C LEU A 116 3.53 -4.37 -1.80
N ARG A 117 4.60 -5.07 -2.19
CA ARG A 117 4.93 -5.29 -3.60
C ARG A 117 3.88 -6.17 -4.29
N GLN A 118 3.43 -7.24 -3.62
CA GLN A 118 2.37 -8.11 -4.14
C GLN A 118 1.06 -7.34 -4.35
N LEU A 119 0.69 -6.49 -3.38
CA LEU A 119 -0.48 -5.60 -3.50
C LEU A 119 -0.38 -4.70 -4.75
N LEU A 120 0.74 -3.99 -4.93
CA LEU A 120 0.90 -3.08 -6.07
C LEU A 120 0.88 -3.82 -7.42
N ARG A 121 1.55 -4.96 -7.52
CA ARG A 121 1.54 -5.79 -8.74
C ARG A 121 0.14 -6.29 -9.08
N ARG A 122 -0.58 -6.80 -8.08
CA ARG A 122 -1.94 -7.30 -8.26
C ARG A 122 -2.89 -6.17 -8.61
N LEU A 123 -2.73 -5.00 -7.98
CA LEU A 123 -3.52 -3.80 -8.29
C LEU A 123 -3.33 -3.38 -9.75
N GLN A 124 -2.08 -3.31 -10.21
CA GLN A 124 -1.76 -3.01 -11.61
C GLN A 124 -2.37 -4.03 -12.58
N ALA A 125 -2.27 -5.33 -12.26
CA ALA A 125 -2.78 -6.39 -13.10
C ALA A 125 -4.31 -6.40 -13.21
N LEU A 126 -5.01 -5.86 -12.20
CA LEU A 126 -6.46 -5.74 -12.17
C LEU A 126 -6.97 -4.37 -12.61
N THR A 127 -6.09 -3.43 -12.99
CA THR A 127 -6.48 -2.11 -13.47
C THR A 127 -7.38 -2.26 -14.70
N PRO A 128 -8.63 -1.75 -14.65
CA PRO A 128 -9.52 -1.73 -15.81
C PRO A 128 -9.01 -0.79 -16.91
N ASP A 129 -9.27 -1.12 -18.19
CA ASP A 129 -8.87 -0.30 -19.34
C ASP A 129 -9.52 1.11 -19.35
N ASP A 130 -10.65 1.28 -18.65
CA ASP A 130 -11.44 2.51 -18.54
C ASP A 130 -11.17 3.30 -17.24
N PHE A 131 -10.16 2.90 -16.47
CA PHE A 131 -9.72 3.63 -15.29
C PHE A 131 -8.93 4.90 -15.68
N PRO A 132 -9.20 6.08 -15.07
CA PRO A 132 -9.98 6.33 -13.86
C PRO A 132 -11.43 6.82 -14.09
N GLU A 133 -11.94 6.81 -15.32
CA GLU A 133 -13.18 7.53 -15.68
C GLU A 133 -14.47 6.96 -15.06
N GLN A 134 -14.47 5.69 -14.62
CA GLN A 134 -15.65 4.98 -14.08
C GLN A 134 -15.56 4.57 -12.59
N TYR A 135 -14.51 4.96 -11.85
CA TYR A 135 -14.16 4.41 -10.52
C TYR A 135 -13.84 5.44 -9.43
#